data_AF-A0A8J6Y5U9-F1
#
_entry.id   AF-A0A8J6Y5U9-F1
#
_cell.length_a   1.000
_cell.length_b   1.000
_cell.length_c   1.000
_cell.angle_alpha   90.00
_cell.angle_beta   90.00
_cell.angle_gamma   90.00
#
_symmetry.space_group_name_H-M   'P 1'
#
loop_
_entity.id
_entity.type
_entity.pdbx_description
1 polymer ?
#
loop_
_entity_poly.entity_id
_entity_poly.type
_entity_poly.pdbx_seq_one_letter_code
_entity_poly.pdbx_strand_id
1 'polypeptide(L)'
;RAALMGVIYLGARLLGRAILPMAAVLLTTLLLLLVRPALISDPGFQLTVVITAALVRWAPVLSEILPGPRILTGAAAVPLIAQTAAAPLVVAHFRTLIPGAILVNLIALPLLGPTVLASVGATVVASVWPGGAGLCLDFVYGLITVLQIVGAPARHIEVVTTHLPVVSAVALTAAGWLALQPGKRARIGAAAWLVVLLASSATLIPATHGPSEVQLLPVSDGAAVVLSNGADRIITDSGRFQREAAHLLADSRQRRLRAIVLSHTDEDHIGGAAYVLRTLEVDRLLLPAWMFTRIESVPLLRAARRRGTRIELLARGTTTTLGTIRLVTLWPPILDPPREENERSLVARVALPQGSVVITSDIGRPAERRISGCGLLDCDVLVIPHHGSRGSTTNALLDATSPEIALIPAAPGNTHGHPNEEVLERLEGRGIAVRYPKRDEWCGARWNGERWVAFP
;
A
#
# COMPACT_ATOMS: atom_id res chain seq x y z
N ARG A 1 -22.80 -12.21 12.21
CA ARG A 1 -21.86 -12.90 13.14
C ARG A 1 -22.09 -12.46 14.58
N ALA A 2 -21.83 -11.18 14.93
CA ALA A 2 -22.15 -10.64 16.25
C ALA A 2 -23.62 -10.82 16.65
N ALA A 3 -24.57 -10.61 15.73
CA ALA A 3 -25.99 -10.87 15.98
C ALA A 3 -26.28 -12.34 16.36
N LEU A 4 -25.67 -13.31 15.67
CA LEU A 4 -25.84 -14.73 15.97
C LEU A 4 -25.26 -15.10 17.35
N MET A 5 -24.09 -14.54 17.71
CA MET A 5 -23.51 -14.68 19.05
C MET A 5 -24.47 -14.15 20.12
N GLY A 6 -25.09 -12.99 19.87
CA GLY A 6 -26.10 -12.39 20.73
C GLY A 6 -27.36 -13.25 20.87
N VAL A 7 -27.87 -13.79 19.77
CA VAL A 7 -29.03 -14.70 19.76
C VAL A 7 -28.75 -15.97 20.57
N ILE A 8 -27.59 -16.60 20.40
CA ILE A 8 -27.22 -17.80 21.16
C ILE A 8 -27.11 -17.49 22.66
N TYR A 9 -26.46 -16.37 23.01
CA TYR A 9 -26.30 -15.96 24.41
C TYR A 9 -27.64 -15.63 25.08
N LEU A 10 -28.46 -14.79 24.45
CA LEU A 10 -29.76 -14.38 24.96
C LEU A 10 -30.74 -15.54 24.97
N GLY A 11 -30.77 -16.36 23.92
CA GLY A 11 -31.60 -17.55 23.84
C GLY A 11 -31.30 -18.55 24.96
N ALA A 12 -30.01 -18.82 25.23
CA ALA A 12 -29.63 -19.69 26.36
C ALA A 12 -30.09 -19.12 27.71
N ARG A 13 -29.97 -17.81 27.92
CA ARG A 13 -30.48 -17.13 29.13
C ARG A 13 -31.99 -17.22 29.28
N LEU A 14 -32.73 -17.02 28.18
CA LEU A 14 -34.20 -17.14 28.16
C LEU A 14 -34.65 -18.58 28.47
N LEU A 15 -33.85 -19.57 28.08
CA LEU A 15 -34.06 -20.98 28.40
C LEU A 15 -33.59 -21.36 29.82
N GLY A 16 -33.24 -20.39 30.67
CA GLY A 16 -32.78 -20.62 32.04
C GLY A 16 -31.38 -21.25 32.15
N ARG A 17 -30.62 -21.31 31.06
CA ARG A 17 -29.26 -21.88 31.06
C ARG A 17 -28.21 -20.79 31.29
N ALA A 18 -27.34 -21.03 32.27
CA ALA A 18 -26.15 -20.23 32.46
C ALA A 18 -25.12 -20.57 31.37
N ILE A 19 -25.02 -19.73 30.33
CA ILE A 19 -23.96 -19.84 29.34
C ILE A 19 -22.87 -18.81 29.61
N LEU A 20 -21.61 -19.26 29.61
CA LEU A 20 -20.47 -18.35 29.63
C LEU A 20 -20.43 -17.57 28.32
N PRO A 21 -20.26 -16.23 28.32
CA PRO A 21 -20.19 -15.45 27.08
C PRO A 21 -19.13 -15.97 26.10
N MET A 22 -17.99 -16.46 26.61
CA MET A 22 -16.94 -17.08 25.79
C MET A 22 -17.44 -18.35 25.08
N ALA A 23 -18.27 -19.17 25.75
CA ALA A 23 -18.84 -20.36 25.13
C ALA A 23 -19.78 -19.99 23.97
N ALA A 24 -20.53 -18.89 24.07
CA ALA A 24 -21.35 -18.41 22.96
C ALA A 24 -20.50 -18.00 21.75
N VAL A 25 -19.36 -17.33 21.97
CA VAL A 25 -18.41 -16.95 20.89
C VAL A 25 -17.85 -18.20 20.20
N LEU A 26 -17.34 -19.15 20.99
CA LEU A 26 -16.73 -20.38 20.46
C LEU A 26 -17.75 -21.26 19.74
N LEU A 27 -18.95 -21.44 20.31
CA LEU A 27 -20.02 -22.20 19.69
C LEU A 27 -20.47 -21.57 18.38
N THR A 28 -20.65 -20.25 18.34
CA THR A 28 -21.00 -19.54 17.09
C THR A 28 -19.92 -19.73 16.03
N THR A 29 -18.65 -19.62 16.44
CA THR A 29 -17.50 -19.80 15.55
C THR A 29 -17.48 -21.21 14.97
N LEU A 30 -17.65 -22.24 15.81
CA LEU A 30 -17.72 -23.63 15.40
C LEU A 30 -18.87 -23.88 14.42
N LEU A 31 -20.09 -23.43 14.74
CA LEU A 31 -21.25 -23.60 13.86
C LEU A 31 -21.05 -22.94 12.50
N LEU A 32 -20.51 -21.72 12.46
CA LEU A 32 -20.24 -21.02 11.20
C LEU A 32 -19.17 -21.72 10.36
N LEU A 33 -18.12 -22.25 10.98
CA LEU A 33 -17.07 -23.00 10.29
C LEU A 33 -17.55 -24.36 9.77
N LEU A 34 -18.44 -25.04 10.50
CA LEU A 34 -19.07 -26.27 10.03
C LEU A 34 -19.92 -26.04 8.77
N VAL A 35 -20.61 -24.91 8.68
CA VAL A 35 -21.44 -24.57 7.51
C VAL A 35 -20.59 -24.05 6.35
N ARG A 36 -19.55 -23.25 6.62
CA ARG A 36 -18.65 -22.69 5.60
C ARG A 36 -17.20 -22.66 6.09
N PRO A 37 -16.41 -23.72 5.83
CA PRO A 37 -15.01 -23.80 6.26
C PRO A 37 -14.12 -22.67 5.71
N ALA A 38 -14.41 -22.18 4.50
CA ALA A 38 -13.70 -21.08 3.86
C ALA A 38 -13.73 -19.76 4.67
N LEU A 39 -14.61 -19.63 5.66
CA LEU A 39 -14.60 -18.49 6.57
C LEU A 39 -13.32 -18.38 7.40
N ILE A 40 -12.55 -19.46 7.55
CA ILE A 40 -11.29 -19.41 8.31
C ILE A 40 -10.26 -18.45 7.71
N SER A 41 -10.28 -18.24 6.38
CA SER A 41 -9.39 -17.31 5.68
C SER A 41 -9.99 -15.92 5.49
N ASP A 42 -11.27 -15.72 5.83
CA ASP A 42 -11.93 -14.42 5.70
C ASP A 42 -11.44 -13.44 6.79
N PRO A 43 -10.80 -12.30 6.43
CA PRO A 43 -10.28 -11.34 7.41
C PRO A 43 -11.37 -10.80 8.33
N GLY A 44 -12.57 -10.55 7.78
CA GLY A 44 -13.71 -10.08 8.57
C GLY A 44 -14.15 -11.11 9.63
N PHE A 45 -13.95 -12.41 9.38
CA PHE A 45 -14.32 -13.48 10.31
C PHE A 45 -13.32 -13.55 11.44
N GLN A 46 -12.05 -13.63 11.08
CA GLN A 46 -10.94 -13.64 12.03
C GLN A 46 -11.01 -12.44 12.98
N LEU A 47 -11.17 -11.23 12.43
CA LEU A 47 -11.29 -10.00 13.23
C LEU A 47 -12.49 -10.06 14.17
N THR A 48 -13.67 -10.48 13.69
CA THR A 48 -14.87 -10.55 14.55
C THR A 48 -14.66 -11.51 15.73
N VAL A 49 -14.14 -12.71 15.47
CA VAL A 49 -13.98 -13.75 16.49
C VAL A 49 -12.92 -13.35 17.53
N VAL A 50 -11.74 -12.92 17.07
CA VAL A 50 -10.62 -12.55 17.95
C VAL A 50 -10.97 -11.32 18.79
N ILE A 51 -11.54 -10.27 18.19
CA ILE A 51 -11.95 -9.07 18.91
C ILE A 51 -13.03 -9.40 19.95
N THR A 52 -14.06 -10.17 19.57
CA THR A 52 -15.15 -10.51 20.50
C THR A 52 -14.65 -11.36 21.67
N ALA A 53 -13.80 -12.35 21.41
CA ALA A 53 -13.20 -13.17 22.46
C ALA A 53 -12.32 -12.32 23.41
N ALA A 54 -11.51 -11.41 22.87
CA ALA A 54 -10.68 -10.51 23.66
C ALA A 54 -11.51 -9.56 24.52
N LEU A 55 -12.57 -8.95 23.96
CA LEU A 55 -13.48 -8.06 24.68
C LEU A 55 -14.19 -8.77 25.83
N VAL A 56 -14.75 -9.96 25.57
CA VAL A 56 -15.40 -10.79 26.62
C VAL A 56 -14.44 -11.10 27.76
N ARG A 57 -13.15 -11.34 27.46
CA ARG A 57 -12.16 -11.74 28.46
C ARG A 57 -11.59 -10.55 29.24
N TRP A 58 -11.26 -9.46 28.55
CA TRP A 58 -10.40 -8.40 29.08
C TRP A 58 -11.13 -7.09 29.35
N ALA A 59 -12.30 -6.83 28.75
CA ALA A 59 -12.99 -5.55 28.96
C ALA A 59 -13.39 -5.33 30.42
N PRO A 60 -13.96 -6.33 31.15
CA PRO A 60 -14.26 -6.15 32.57
C PRO A 60 -13.00 -5.89 33.40
N VAL A 61 -11.94 -6.68 33.16
CA VAL A 61 -10.66 -6.60 33.89
C VAL A 61 -10.02 -5.23 33.72
N LEU A 62 -9.94 -4.74 32.48
CA LEU A 62 -9.29 -3.45 32.20
C LEU A 62 -10.11 -2.27 32.72
N SER A 63 -11.45 -2.36 32.68
CA SER A 63 -12.33 -1.32 33.22
C SER A 63 -12.22 -1.12 34.73
N GLU A 64 -11.82 -2.16 35.47
CA GLU A 64 -11.57 -2.12 36.92
C GLU A 64 -10.18 -1.60 37.27
N ILE A 65 -9.19 -1.80 36.39
CA ILE A 65 -7.81 -1.35 36.60
C ILE A 65 -7.64 0.14 36.27
N LEU A 66 -8.36 0.64 35.26
CA LEU A 66 -8.26 2.02 34.83
C LEU A 66 -8.85 2.98 35.89
N PRO A 67 -8.18 4.10 36.20
CA PRO A 67 -8.70 5.09 37.13
C PRO A 67 -9.87 5.87 36.49
N GLY A 68 -10.98 6.03 37.21
CA GLY A 68 -12.10 6.88 36.79
C GLY A 68 -13.47 6.23 36.94
N PRO A 69 -14.56 6.93 36.52
CA PRO A 69 -15.90 6.39 36.57
C PRO A 69 -16.08 5.24 35.56
N ARG A 70 -16.81 4.20 35.97
CA ARG A 70 -16.98 2.94 35.20
C ARG A 70 -17.43 3.14 33.76
N ILE A 71 -18.23 4.17 33.50
CA ILE A 71 -18.72 4.49 32.15
C ILE A 71 -17.55 4.92 31.25
N LEU A 72 -16.65 5.78 31.75
CA LEU A 72 -15.50 6.26 30.99
C LEU A 72 -14.42 5.18 30.86
N THR A 73 -14.16 4.41 31.92
CA THR A 73 -13.16 3.34 31.86
C THR A 73 -13.61 2.20 30.94
N GLY A 74 -14.90 1.87 30.93
CA GLY A 74 -15.49 0.94 29.96
C GLY A 74 -15.40 1.45 28.52
N ALA A 75 -15.73 2.74 28.29
CA ALA A 75 -15.63 3.35 26.97
C ALA A 75 -14.20 3.38 26.41
N ALA A 76 -13.18 3.50 27.26
CA ALA A 76 -11.77 3.46 26.87
C ALA A 76 -11.23 2.03 26.72
N ALA A 77 -11.66 1.09 27.58
CA ALA A 77 -11.18 -0.29 27.57
C ALA A 77 -11.53 -1.02 26.27
N VAL A 78 -12.76 -0.81 25.77
CA VAL A 78 -13.25 -1.47 24.54
C VAL A 78 -12.36 -1.18 23.31
N PRO A 79 -12.13 0.08 22.88
CA PRO A 79 -11.30 0.36 21.70
C PRO A 79 -9.84 -0.06 21.91
N LEU A 80 -9.30 0.04 23.12
CA LEU A 80 -7.92 -0.40 23.42
C LEU A 80 -7.76 -1.92 23.24
N ILE A 81 -8.68 -2.71 23.78
CA ILE A 81 -8.65 -4.17 23.66
C ILE A 81 -8.95 -4.59 22.22
N ALA A 82 -9.93 -3.97 21.58
CA ALA A 82 -10.26 -4.28 20.19
C ALA A 82 -9.08 -4.00 19.25
N GLN A 83 -8.40 -2.85 19.40
CA GLN A 83 -7.25 -2.50 18.57
C GLN A 83 -6.06 -3.44 18.80
N THR A 84 -5.74 -3.75 20.06
CA THR A 84 -4.60 -4.62 20.41
C THR A 84 -4.82 -6.08 19.97
N ALA A 85 -6.06 -6.57 20.08
CA ALA A 85 -6.44 -7.90 19.60
C ALA A 85 -6.48 -7.98 18.06
N ALA A 86 -6.95 -6.93 17.41
CA ALA A 86 -7.02 -6.85 15.95
C ALA A 86 -5.65 -6.64 15.29
N ALA A 87 -4.72 -5.96 15.96
CA ALA A 87 -3.47 -5.47 15.37
C ALA A 87 -2.69 -6.54 14.57
N PRO A 88 -2.44 -7.76 15.07
CA PRO A 88 -1.76 -8.79 14.28
C PRO A 88 -2.47 -9.17 13.00
N LEU A 89 -3.80 -9.29 13.04
CA LEU A 89 -4.62 -9.65 11.88
C LEU A 89 -4.65 -8.49 10.88
N VAL A 90 -4.77 -7.25 11.38
CA VAL A 90 -4.76 -6.06 10.52
C VAL A 90 -3.41 -5.90 9.83
N VAL A 91 -2.30 -6.12 10.55
CA VAL A 91 -0.94 -6.12 9.98
C VAL A 91 -0.74 -7.26 8.98
N ALA A 92 -1.23 -8.47 9.29
CA ALA A 92 -1.08 -9.63 8.44
C ALA A 92 -1.80 -9.46 7.09
N HIS A 93 -3.04 -8.91 7.11
CA HIS A 93 -3.89 -8.76 5.92
C HIS A 93 -3.74 -7.43 5.20
N PHE A 94 -3.64 -6.33 5.94
CA PHE A 94 -3.74 -4.97 5.38
C PHE A 94 -2.42 -4.19 5.43
N ARG A 95 -1.35 -4.76 6.00
CA ARG A 95 0.00 -4.15 6.06
C ARG A 95 0.05 -2.75 6.69
N THR A 96 -0.98 -2.37 7.43
CA THR A 96 -1.12 -1.05 8.02
C THR A 96 -1.49 -1.16 9.48
N LEU A 97 -1.04 -0.20 10.27
CA LEU A 97 -1.44 -0.05 11.65
C LEU A 97 -1.60 1.44 11.95
N ILE A 98 -2.75 1.83 12.50
CA ILE A 98 -3.07 3.21 12.83
C ILE A 98 -3.20 3.28 14.36
N PRO A 99 -2.13 3.51 15.13
CA PRO A 99 -2.20 3.55 16.60
C PRO A 99 -3.19 4.61 17.10
N GLY A 100 -3.28 5.73 16.39
CA GLY A 100 -4.23 6.81 16.69
C GLY A 100 -5.70 6.39 16.58
N ALA A 101 -6.01 5.23 15.99
CA ALA A 101 -7.37 4.72 15.89
C ALA A 101 -8.03 4.50 17.25
N ILE A 102 -7.26 4.24 18.32
CA ILE A 102 -7.82 4.07 19.68
C ILE A 102 -8.54 5.34 20.13
N LEU A 103 -7.90 6.50 19.96
CA LEU A 103 -8.46 7.81 20.34
C LEU A 103 -9.63 8.19 19.43
N VAL A 104 -9.48 7.94 18.12
CA VAL A 104 -10.55 8.21 17.15
C VAL A 104 -11.77 7.36 17.46
N ASN A 105 -11.60 6.08 17.78
CA ASN A 105 -12.68 5.16 18.07
C ASN A 105 -13.47 5.55 19.33
N LEU A 106 -12.84 6.24 20.31
CA LEU A 106 -13.54 6.75 21.48
C LEU A 106 -14.64 7.77 21.12
N ILE A 107 -14.41 8.55 20.05
CA ILE A 107 -15.36 9.55 19.54
C ILE A 107 -16.20 8.96 18.40
N ALA A 108 -15.60 8.16 17.53
CA ALA A 108 -16.25 7.66 16.32
C ALA A 108 -17.33 6.63 16.62
N LEU A 109 -17.11 5.68 17.55
CA LEU A 109 -18.11 4.66 17.86
C LEU A 109 -19.45 5.26 18.35
N PRO A 110 -19.46 6.23 19.30
CA PRO A 110 -20.70 6.91 19.70
C PRO A 110 -21.41 7.62 18.56
N LEU A 111 -20.69 8.16 17.57
CA LEU A 111 -21.27 8.91 16.47
C LEU A 111 -21.80 8.02 15.34
N LEU A 112 -21.26 6.81 15.16
CA LEU A 112 -21.68 5.88 14.12
C LEU A 112 -23.17 5.51 14.21
N GLY A 113 -23.68 5.26 15.42
CA GLY A 113 -25.09 4.91 15.63
C GLY A 113 -26.05 6.00 15.13
N PRO A 114 -25.92 7.25 15.62
CA PRO A 114 -26.66 8.40 15.10
C PRO A 114 -26.50 8.61 13.59
N THR A 115 -25.29 8.46 13.05
CA THR A 115 -25.07 8.60 11.59
C THR A 115 -25.86 7.57 10.80
N VAL A 116 -25.81 6.29 11.19
CA VAL A 116 -26.55 5.21 10.52
C VAL A 116 -28.06 5.42 10.66
N LEU A 117 -28.55 5.74 11.85
CA LEU A 117 -29.97 5.99 12.08
C LEU A 117 -30.48 7.18 11.25
N ALA A 118 -29.72 8.27 11.18
CA ALA A 118 -30.06 9.44 10.37
C ALA A 118 -30.02 9.13 8.87
N SER A 119 -29.07 8.31 8.41
CA SER A 119 -28.97 7.89 7.01
C SER A 119 -30.14 6.98 6.59
N VAL A 120 -30.50 6.01 7.44
CA VAL A 120 -31.67 5.16 7.21
C VAL A 120 -32.96 5.98 7.27
N GLY A 121 -33.09 6.87 8.27
CA GLY A 121 -34.22 7.78 8.40
C GLY A 121 -34.40 8.68 7.19
N ALA A 122 -33.31 9.27 6.67
CA ALA A 122 -33.33 10.07 5.45
C ALA A 122 -33.90 9.28 4.27
N THR A 123 -33.49 8.02 4.12
CA THR A 123 -33.95 7.13 3.04
C THR A 123 -35.46 6.86 3.12
N VAL A 124 -35.97 6.61 4.32
CA VAL A 124 -37.40 6.34 4.55
C VAL A 124 -38.25 7.61 4.34
N VAL A 125 -37.76 8.75 4.81
CA VAL A 125 -38.50 10.03 4.78
C VAL A 125 -38.45 10.69 3.40
N ALA A 126 -37.44 10.41 2.57
CA ALA A 126 -37.22 11.06 1.28
C ALA A 126 -38.44 11.05 0.36
N SER A 127 -39.20 9.95 0.33
CA SER A 127 -40.37 9.80 -0.54
C SER A 127 -41.60 10.59 -0.07
N VAL A 128 -41.67 10.92 1.23
CA VAL A 128 -42.85 11.56 1.84
C VAL A 128 -42.59 13.03 2.14
N TRP A 129 -41.38 13.36 2.58
CA TRP A 129 -40.99 14.71 2.94
C TRP A 129 -39.52 14.97 2.55
N PRO A 130 -39.26 15.38 1.30
CA PRO A 130 -37.91 15.64 0.81
C PRO A 130 -37.12 16.65 1.65
N GLY A 131 -37.79 17.70 2.17
CA GLY A 131 -37.15 18.69 3.04
C GLY A 131 -36.66 18.10 4.38
N GLY A 132 -37.44 17.21 4.99
CA GLY A 132 -37.04 16.49 6.20
C GLY A 132 -35.88 15.53 5.96
N ALA A 133 -35.85 14.88 4.79
CA ALA A 133 -34.71 14.07 4.38
C ALA A 133 -33.45 14.92 4.16
N GLY A 134 -33.58 16.13 3.61
CA GLY A 134 -32.49 17.11 3.49
C GLY A 134 -31.85 17.43 4.84
N LEU A 135 -32.65 17.76 5.86
CA LEU A 135 -32.16 18.01 7.22
C LEU A 135 -31.42 16.81 7.82
N CYS A 136 -31.90 15.59 7.58
CA CYS A 136 -31.23 14.38 8.02
C CYS A 136 -29.87 14.20 7.33
N LEU A 137 -29.78 14.51 6.03
CA LEU A 137 -28.54 14.44 5.27
C LEU A 137 -27.54 15.52 5.69
N ASP A 138 -28.00 16.74 5.98
CA ASP A 138 -27.14 17.81 6.52
C ASP A 138 -26.56 17.42 7.88
N PHE A 139 -27.37 16.79 8.75
CA PHE A 139 -26.91 16.25 10.02
C PHE A 139 -25.87 15.14 9.84
N VAL A 140 -26.12 14.20 8.91
CA VAL A 140 -25.16 13.16 8.53
C VAL A 140 -23.86 13.78 8.01
N TYR A 141 -23.94 14.80 7.16
CA TYR A 141 -22.78 15.51 6.62
C TYR A 141 -21.98 16.19 7.73
N GLY A 142 -22.64 16.84 8.68
CA GLY A 142 -22.00 17.41 9.87
C GLY A 142 -21.26 16.35 10.70
N LEU A 143 -21.90 15.21 10.96
CA LEU A 143 -21.27 14.09 11.68
C LEU A 143 -20.07 13.51 10.94
N ILE A 144 -20.18 13.30 9.62
CA ILE A 144 -19.08 12.82 8.79
C ILE A 144 -17.92 13.83 8.81
N THR A 145 -18.22 15.13 8.76
CA THR A 145 -17.19 16.18 8.85
C THR A 145 -16.45 16.12 10.19
N VAL A 146 -17.17 15.96 11.30
CA VAL A 146 -16.55 15.75 12.62
C VAL A 146 -15.68 14.50 12.63
N LEU A 147 -16.17 13.38 12.09
CA LEU A 147 -15.40 12.13 11.99
C LEU A 147 -14.13 12.30 11.15
N GLN A 148 -14.18 13.09 10.07
CA GLN A 148 -13.02 13.39 9.24
C GLN A 148 -12.00 14.27 9.97
N ILE A 149 -12.45 15.29 10.69
CA ILE A 149 -11.58 16.18 11.49
C ILE A 149 -10.90 15.39 12.62
N VAL A 150 -11.67 14.60 13.36
CA VAL A 150 -11.17 13.77 14.47
C VAL A 150 -10.26 12.65 13.95
N GLY A 151 -10.60 12.07 12.80
CA GLY A 151 -9.84 10.99 12.18
C GLY A 151 -8.54 11.44 11.50
N ALA A 152 -8.45 12.69 11.05
CA ALA A 152 -7.31 13.19 10.30
C ALA A 152 -5.97 13.08 11.07
N PRO A 153 -5.87 13.50 12.35
CA PRO A 153 -4.65 13.29 13.16
C PRO A 153 -4.20 11.83 13.22
N ALA A 154 -5.12 10.89 13.37
CA ALA A 154 -4.76 9.47 13.45
C ALA A 154 -4.18 8.95 12.14
N ARG A 155 -4.70 9.40 10.98
CA ARG A 155 -4.16 9.04 9.66
C ARG A 155 -2.74 9.54 9.42
N HIS A 156 -2.28 10.55 10.15
CA HIS A 156 -0.88 11.00 10.09
C HIS A 156 0.09 10.05 10.81
N ILE A 157 -0.42 9.21 11.71
CA ILE A 157 0.34 8.18 12.42
C ILE A 157 0.00 6.80 11.83
N GLU A 158 -0.20 6.73 10.51
CA GLU A 158 -0.32 5.45 9.83
C GLU A 158 1.07 4.82 9.67
N VAL A 159 1.24 3.65 10.26
CA VAL A 159 2.48 2.87 10.16
C VAL A 159 2.23 1.76 9.16
N VAL A 160 2.91 1.82 8.01
CA VAL A 160 2.94 0.70 7.07
C VAL A 160 4.00 -0.29 7.53
N THR A 161 3.58 -1.53 7.73
CA THR A 161 4.38 -2.61 8.34
C THR A 161 4.80 -3.62 7.28
N THR A 162 5.94 -4.27 7.49
CA THR A 162 6.36 -5.42 6.68
C THR A 162 5.45 -6.63 6.91
N HIS A 163 5.56 -7.65 6.08
CA HIS A 163 5.09 -9.01 6.37
C HIS A 163 5.41 -9.42 7.81
N LEU A 164 4.40 -9.91 8.52
CA LEU A 164 4.57 -10.49 9.85
C LEU A 164 5.34 -11.81 9.71
N PRO A 165 6.55 -11.96 10.27
CA PRO A 165 7.29 -13.21 10.17
C PRO A 165 6.46 -14.37 10.72
N VAL A 166 6.57 -15.56 10.11
CA VAL A 166 5.84 -16.77 10.55
C VAL A 166 6.08 -17.04 12.04
N VAL A 167 7.30 -16.84 12.52
CA VAL A 167 7.65 -16.97 13.94
C VAL A 167 6.86 -16.00 14.81
N SER A 168 6.72 -14.74 14.41
CA SER A 168 5.90 -13.76 15.11
C SER A 168 4.42 -14.13 15.10
N ALA A 169 3.91 -14.64 13.98
CA ALA A 169 2.52 -15.11 13.89
C ALA A 169 2.25 -16.29 14.83
N VAL A 170 3.15 -17.28 14.89
CA VAL A 170 3.07 -18.43 15.81
C VAL A 170 3.17 -17.96 17.26
N ALA A 171 4.11 -17.07 17.58
CA ALA A 171 4.26 -16.54 18.93
C ALA A 171 3.02 -15.74 19.38
N LEU A 172 2.44 -14.93 18.49
CA LEU A 172 1.20 -14.20 18.76
C LEU A 172 0.07 -15.19 19.00
N THR A 173 -0.21 -16.12 18.09
CA THR A 173 -1.30 -17.10 18.28
C THR A 173 -1.18 -17.87 19.61
N ALA A 174 0.01 -18.34 19.98
CA ALA A 174 0.25 -19.00 21.27
C ALA A 174 0.01 -18.06 22.48
N ALA A 175 0.52 -16.82 22.41
CA ALA A 175 0.29 -15.83 23.46
C ALA A 175 -1.19 -15.45 23.59
N GLY A 176 -1.92 -15.38 22.48
CA GLY A 176 -3.35 -15.07 22.44
C GLY A 176 -4.19 -16.17 23.04
N TRP A 177 -3.88 -17.43 22.70
CA TRP A 177 -4.48 -18.59 23.36
C TRP A 177 -4.26 -18.55 24.87
N LEU A 178 -3.04 -18.25 25.31
CA LEU A 178 -2.70 -18.13 26.73
C LEU A 178 -3.43 -16.96 27.40
N ALA A 179 -3.61 -15.84 26.69
CA ALA A 179 -4.32 -14.65 27.16
C ALA A 179 -5.83 -14.91 27.38
N LEU A 180 -6.40 -15.92 26.71
CA LEU A 180 -7.79 -16.33 26.88
C LEU A 180 -7.99 -17.28 28.09
N GLN A 181 -6.91 -17.84 28.65
CA GLN A 181 -6.99 -18.75 29.81
C GLN A 181 -7.38 -18.01 31.11
N PRO A 182 -7.86 -18.72 32.15
CA PRO A 182 -8.10 -18.13 33.47
C PRO A 182 -6.82 -17.84 34.26
N GLY A 183 -6.93 -16.98 35.28
CA GLY A 183 -5.89 -16.75 36.30
C GLY A 183 -4.58 -16.12 35.81
N LYS A 184 -3.45 -16.52 36.41
CA LYS A 184 -2.10 -15.98 36.12
C LYS A 184 -1.68 -16.19 34.66
N ARG A 185 -2.15 -17.28 34.05
CA ARG A 185 -1.88 -17.61 32.63
C ARG A 185 -2.37 -16.50 31.70
N ALA A 186 -3.58 -15.96 31.93
CA ALA A 186 -4.13 -14.85 31.16
C ALA A 186 -3.18 -13.64 31.13
N ARG A 187 -2.70 -13.23 32.30
CA ARG A 187 -1.81 -12.06 32.44
C ARG A 187 -0.47 -12.26 31.74
N ILE A 188 0.10 -13.46 31.85
CA ILE A 188 1.33 -13.82 31.13
C ILE A 188 1.10 -13.79 29.62
N GLY A 189 0.01 -14.38 29.14
CA GLY A 189 -0.34 -14.39 27.72
C GLY A 189 -0.55 -12.99 27.15
N ALA A 190 -1.27 -12.12 27.86
CA ALA A 190 -1.49 -10.74 27.44
C ALA A 190 -0.19 -9.93 27.40
N ALA A 191 0.68 -10.09 28.42
CA ALA A 191 1.99 -9.44 28.43
C ALA A 191 2.87 -9.94 27.27
N ALA A 192 2.91 -11.26 27.04
CA ALA A 192 3.64 -11.86 25.93
C ALA A 192 3.11 -11.38 24.57
N TRP A 193 1.79 -11.30 24.39
CA TRP A 193 1.17 -10.79 23.18
C TRP A 193 1.62 -9.36 22.88
N LEU A 194 1.59 -8.49 23.89
CA LEU A 194 2.03 -7.10 23.74
C LEU A 194 3.52 -7.00 23.42
N VAL A 195 4.36 -7.78 24.10
CA VAL A 195 5.82 -7.80 23.86
C VAL A 195 6.14 -8.27 22.44
N VAL A 196 5.53 -9.37 21.97
CA VAL A 196 5.77 -9.89 20.61
C VAL A 196 5.26 -8.90 19.56
N LEU A 197 4.11 -8.25 19.79
CA LEU A 197 3.58 -7.22 18.90
C LEU A 197 4.56 -6.04 18.77
N LEU A 198 5.08 -5.53 19.89
CA LEU A 198 6.04 -4.44 19.92
C LEU A 198 7.39 -4.84 19.32
N ALA A 199 7.91 -6.02 19.64
CA ALA A 199 9.16 -6.53 19.09
C ALA A 199 9.09 -6.71 17.56
N SER A 200 7.96 -7.22 17.06
CA SER A 200 7.72 -7.37 15.62
C SER A 200 7.63 -6.03 14.88
N SER A 201 7.27 -4.95 15.58
CA SER A 201 7.32 -3.58 15.04
C SER A 201 8.73 -2.97 15.05
N ALA A 202 9.64 -3.51 15.87
CA ALA A 202 11.00 -2.99 16.05
C ALA A 202 12.05 -3.63 15.12
N THR A 203 11.75 -4.75 14.44
CA THR A 203 12.69 -5.44 13.54
C THR A 203 12.86 -4.78 12.16
N LEU A 204 12.62 -3.47 12.06
CA LEU A 204 12.83 -2.62 10.87
C LEU A 204 14.30 -2.24 10.72
N ILE A 205 15.21 -3.20 10.77
CA ILE A 205 16.62 -2.94 10.43
C ILE A 205 16.66 -2.81 8.90
N PRO A 206 16.96 -1.61 8.34
CA PRO A 206 17.12 -1.48 6.90
C PRO A 206 18.25 -2.39 6.45
N ALA A 207 18.00 -3.21 5.42
CA ALA A 207 19.07 -3.92 4.74
C ALA A 207 19.97 -2.86 4.11
N THR A 208 21.20 -2.71 4.61
CA THR A 208 22.14 -1.66 4.19
C THR A 208 23.13 -2.11 3.12
N HIS A 209 23.05 -3.35 2.65
CA HIS A 209 24.01 -3.90 1.69
C HIS A 209 23.31 -4.79 0.67
N GLY A 210 23.32 -4.35 -0.58
CA GLY A 210 22.81 -5.09 -1.72
C GLY A 210 23.45 -4.55 -3.00
N PRO A 211 23.71 -5.42 -4.00
CA PRO A 211 24.21 -4.99 -5.29
C PRO A 211 23.19 -4.08 -6.01
N SER A 212 23.59 -3.47 -7.13
CA SER A 212 22.65 -2.75 -7.97
C SER A 212 21.53 -3.65 -8.46
N GLU A 213 20.30 -3.16 -8.32
CA GLU A 213 19.08 -3.91 -8.63
C GLU A 213 18.01 -2.99 -9.20
N VAL A 214 17.29 -3.50 -10.20
CA VAL A 214 16.08 -2.92 -10.78
C VAL A 214 14.96 -3.92 -10.59
N GLN A 215 13.89 -3.51 -9.93
CA GLN A 215 12.78 -4.38 -9.58
C GLN A 215 11.47 -3.79 -10.11
N LEU A 216 10.69 -4.62 -10.78
CA LEU A 216 9.30 -4.31 -11.12
C LEU A 216 8.43 -4.68 -9.93
N LEU A 217 7.79 -3.70 -9.32
CA LEU A 217 6.82 -3.99 -8.27
C LEU A 217 5.56 -4.58 -8.92
N PRO A 218 5.01 -5.70 -8.39
CA PRO A 218 3.79 -6.31 -8.90
C PRO A 218 2.56 -5.52 -8.46
N VAL A 219 2.48 -4.26 -8.87
CA VAL A 219 1.26 -3.47 -8.72
C VAL A 219 0.16 -4.08 -9.57
N SER A 220 -1.08 -3.98 -9.09
CA SER A 220 -2.23 -4.62 -9.72
C SER A 220 -2.58 -3.96 -11.06
N ASP A 221 -2.27 -2.66 -11.22
CA ASP A 221 -2.39 -1.94 -12.49
C ASP A 221 -1.33 -0.84 -12.63
N GLY A 222 -0.85 -0.64 -13.86
CA GLY A 222 0.17 0.35 -14.21
C GLY A 222 1.62 -0.05 -13.97
N ALA A 223 2.48 0.96 -13.75
CA ALA A 223 3.92 0.77 -13.59
C ALA A 223 4.42 1.30 -12.23
N ALA A 224 5.32 0.53 -11.62
CA ALA A 224 6.11 0.95 -10.47
C ALA A 224 7.46 0.22 -10.50
N VAL A 225 8.55 0.97 -10.69
CA VAL A 225 9.90 0.41 -10.88
C VAL A 225 10.83 0.94 -9.81
N VAL A 226 11.48 0.05 -9.07
CA VAL A 226 12.43 0.41 -8.01
C VAL A 226 13.84 0.20 -8.51
N LEU A 227 14.69 1.22 -8.35
CA LEU A 227 16.12 1.11 -8.61
C LEU A 227 16.85 1.33 -7.30
N SER A 228 17.74 0.41 -6.95
CA SER A 228 18.53 0.50 -5.72
C SER A 228 19.98 0.10 -5.90
N ASN A 229 20.85 0.73 -5.12
CA ASN A 229 22.22 0.30 -4.89
C ASN A 229 22.57 0.57 -3.42
N GLY A 230 22.81 -0.50 -2.64
CA GLY A 230 22.98 -0.40 -1.19
C GLY A 230 21.79 0.26 -0.49
N ALA A 231 22.04 1.40 0.16
CA ALA A 231 21.02 2.19 0.85
C ALA A 231 20.34 3.25 -0.03
N ASP A 232 20.88 3.53 -1.22
CA ASP A 232 20.29 4.49 -2.14
C ASP A 232 19.22 3.81 -2.97
N ARG A 233 17.99 4.32 -2.90
CA ARG A 233 16.86 3.77 -3.61
C ARG A 233 15.98 4.87 -4.18
N ILE A 234 15.50 4.68 -5.40
CA ILE A 234 14.47 5.49 -6.03
C ILE A 234 13.33 4.60 -6.49
N ILE A 235 12.14 5.18 -6.60
CA ILE A 235 11.02 4.56 -7.30
C ILE A 235 10.63 5.44 -8.48
N THR A 236 10.39 4.82 -9.64
CA THR A 236 9.80 5.45 -10.81
C THR A 236 8.36 4.99 -10.95
N ASP A 237 7.43 5.95 -10.98
CA ASP A 237 5.99 5.73 -10.95
C ASP A 237 5.51 4.90 -9.73
N SER A 238 4.22 4.63 -9.62
CA SER A 238 3.62 4.14 -8.37
C SER A 238 2.35 3.30 -8.53
N GLY A 239 2.01 2.91 -9.76
CA GLY A 239 0.77 2.18 -10.06
C GLY A 239 -0.50 3.01 -9.86
N ARG A 240 -1.64 2.41 -10.22
CA ARG A 240 -2.98 3.03 -10.08
C ARG A 240 -3.40 3.19 -8.64
N PHE A 241 -3.22 2.14 -7.85
CA PHE A 241 -3.85 2.04 -6.54
C PHE A 241 -3.05 2.76 -5.47
N GLN A 242 -3.71 3.70 -4.80
CA GLN A 242 -3.08 4.64 -3.87
C GLN A 242 -2.13 4.01 -2.84
N ARG A 243 -2.43 2.82 -2.32
CA ARG A 243 -1.69 2.22 -1.19
C ARG A 243 -0.64 1.20 -1.59
N GLU A 244 -0.73 0.66 -2.81
CA GLU A 244 -0.07 -0.58 -3.19
C GLU A 244 1.45 -0.44 -3.23
N ALA A 245 1.96 0.55 -3.97
CA ALA A 245 3.41 0.81 -4.04
C ALA A 245 4.02 1.08 -2.65
N ALA A 246 3.34 1.84 -1.78
CA ALA A 246 3.84 2.12 -0.44
C ALA A 246 3.91 0.87 0.44
N HIS A 247 2.94 -0.06 0.31
CA HIS A 247 2.94 -1.32 1.03
C HIS A 247 4.08 -2.24 0.56
N LEU A 248 4.22 -2.41 -0.75
CA LEU A 248 5.28 -3.23 -1.36
C LEU A 248 6.68 -2.67 -1.01
N LEU A 249 6.84 -1.34 -1.00
CA LEU A 249 8.08 -0.70 -0.57
C LEU A 249 8.35 -0.88 0.92
N ALA A 250 7.33 -0.77 1.77
CA ALA A 250 7.52 -0.96 3.21
C ALA A 250 7.96 -2.39 3.56
N ASP A 251 7.50 -3.39 2.81
CA ASP A 251 7.89 -4.80 2.95
C ASP A 251 9.39 -5.03 2.74
N SER A 252 10.04 -4.19 1.91
CA SER A 252 11.49 -4.27 1.64
C SER A 252 12.40 -3.77 2.78
N ARG A 253 11.85 -3.42 3.95
CA ARG A 253 12.55 -2.89 5.15
C ARG A 253 13.29 -1.55 4.96
N GLN A 254 13.31 -0.99 3.76
CA GLN A 254 13.90 0.31 3.47
C GLN A 254 12.80 1.39 3.40
N ARG A 255 12.67 2.18 4.47
CA ARG A 255 11.62 3.21 4.61
C ARG A 255 11.96 4.57 4.03
N ARG A 256 13.19 4.74 3.51
CA ARG A 256 13.68 5.98 2.95
C ARG A 256 13.97 5.81 1.45
N LEU A 257 13.48 6.77 0.66
CA LEU A 257 13.76 6.89 -0.76
C LEU A 257 14.55 8.17 -1.00
N ARG A 258 15.58 8.09 -1.84
CA ARG A 258 16.29 9.27 -2.36
C ARG A 258 15.38 10.10 -3.25
N ALA A 259 14.53 9.45 -4.03
CA ALA A 259 13.52 10.15 -4.81
C ALA A 259 12.33 9.27 -5.19
N ILE A 260 11.21 9.94 -5.45
CA ILE A 260 10.17 9.46 -6.36
C ILE A 260 10.37 10.18 -7.68
N VAL A 261 10.46 9.43 -8.77
CA VAL A 261 10.52 9.93 -10.15
C VAL A 261 9.18 9.64 -10.81
N LEU A 262 8.51 10.64 -11.38
CA LEU A 262 7.25 10.43 -12.09
C LEU A 262 7.42 10.67 -13.58
N SER A 263 6.74 9.87 -14.38
CA SER A 263 6.84 9.92 -15.82
C SER A 263 5.82 10.86 -16.48
N HIS A 264 4.55 10.76 -16.09
CA HIS A 264 3.43 11.55 -16.59
C HIS A 264 2.25 11.52 -15.60
N THR A 265 1.08 12.09 -15.95
CA THR A 265 -0.04 12.26 -15.01
C THR A 265 -1.10 11.16 -15.03
N ASP A 266 -0.94 10.12 -15.85
CA ASP A 266 -1.91 9.03 -15.90
C ASP A 266 -1.99 8.29 -14.57
N GLU A 267 -3.20 7.89 -14.21
CA GLU A 267 -3.53 7.40 -12.87
C GLU A 267 -2.73 6.14 -12.52
N ASP A 268 -2.52 5.27 -13.49
CA ASP A 268 -1.74 4.03 -13.39
C ASP A 268 -0.23 4.26 -13.25
N HIS A 269 0.22 5.51 -13.28
CA HIS A 269 1.60 5.90 -12.95
C HIS A 269 1.66 6.74 -11.67
N ILE A 270 0.84 7.80 -11.56
CA ILE A 270 0.90 8.76 -10.44
C ILE A 270 0.05 8.36 -9.22
N GLY A 271 -0.86 7.40 -9.36
CA GLY A 271 -1.94 7.12 -8.41
C GLY A 271 -1.47 6.82 -6.99
N GLY A 272 -0.41 6.02 -6.84
CA GLY A 272 0.23 5.71 -5.56
C GLY A 272 1.11 6.81 -4.95
N ALA A 273 1.64 7.72 -5.77
CA ALA A 273 2.80 8.54 -5.42
C ALA A 273 2.54 9.49 -4.25
N ALA A 274 1.35 10.10 -4.21
CA ALA A 274 0.97 11.00 -3.12
C ALA A 274 0.87 10.26 -1.77
N TYR A 275 0.50 8.97 -1.77
CA TYR A 275 0.48 8.16 -0.56
C TYR A 275 1.89 7.68 -0.17
N VAL A 276 2.74 7.32 -1.14
CA VAL A 276 4.16 7.04 -0.89
C VAL A 276 4.82 8.21 -0.15
N LEU A 277 4.63 9.45 -0.60
CA LEU A 277 5.13 10.65 0.09
C LEU A 277 4.61 10.81 1.51
N ARG A 278 3.32 10.48 1.74
CA ARG A 278 2.69 10.60 3.08
C ARG A 278 3.17 9.53 4.06
N THR A 279 3.68 8.42 3.55
CA THR A 279 3.99 7.23 4.35
C THR A 279 5.48 7.04 4.55
N LEU A 280 6.28 7.15 3.47
CA LEU A 280 7.72 6.94 3.49
C LEU A 280 8.47 8.26 3.69
N GLU A 281 9.75 8.17 4.06
CA GLU A 281 10.69 9.29 4.04
C GLU A 281 11.22 9.44 2.60
N VAL A 282 11.03 10.61 1.99
CA VAL A 282 11.42 10.85 0.60
C VAL A 282 12.19 12.17 0.52
N ASP A 283 13.45 12.09 0.09
CA ASP A 283 14.33 13.27 0.01
C ASP A 283 13.87 14.22 -1.12
N ARG A 284 13.55 13.67 -2.31
CA ARG A 284 13.17 14.45 -3.50
C ARG A 284 11.95 13.89 -4.25
N LEU A 285 11.15 14.79 -4.81
CA LEU A 285 10.13 14.49 -5.80
C LEU A 285 10.60 15.06 -7.15
N LEU A 286 10.84 14.16 -8.11
CA LEU A 286 11.31 14.47 -9.45
C LEU A 286 10.15 14.31 -10.43
N LEU A 287 9.83 15.37 -11.18
CA LEU A 287 8.77 15.34 -12.19
C LEU A 287 9.17 16.13 -13.45
N PRO A 288 8.74 15.72 -14.65
CA PRO A 288 8.79 16.55 -15.84
C PRO A 288 8.27 17.96 -15.58
N ALA A 289 8.96 18.97 -16.08
CA ALA A 289 8.60 20.38 -15.84
C ALA A 289 7.15 20.70 -16.24
N TRP A 290 6.64 20.04 -17.30
CA TRP A 290 5.26 20.22 -17.77
C TRP A 290 4.20 19.70 -16.79
N MET A 291 4.52 18.73 -15.93
CA MET A 291 3.57 18.19 -14.94
C MET A 291 3.29 19.17 -13.81
N PHE A 292 4.18 20.14 -13.57
CA PHE A 292 4.04 21.07 -12.44
C PHE A 292 2.80 21.96 -12.54
N THR A 293 2.29 22.18 -13.76
CA THR A 293 1.10 23.00 -14.03
C THR A 293 -0.19 22.18 -14.21
N ARG A 294 -0.12 20.86 -14.06
CA ARG A 294 -1.26 19.94 -14.23
C ARG A 294 -2.12 19.83 -12.98
N ILE A 295 -3.44 19.73 -13.15
CA ILE A 295 -4.38 19.65 -12.03
C ILE A 295 -4.25 18.31 -11.29
N GLU A 296 -3.94 17.26 -12.05
CA GLU A 296 -3.67 15.89 -11.64
C GLU A 296 -2.50 15.83 -10.65
N SER A 297 -1.52 16.72 -10.79
CA SER A 297 -0.36 16.83 -9.89
C SER A 297 -0.68 17.49 -8.54
N VAL A 298 -1.82 18.17 -8.38
CA VAL A 298 -2.10 18.96 -7.16
C VAL A 298 -2.10 18.13 -5.88
N PRO A 299 -2.73 16.93 -5.80
CA PRO A 299 -2.68 16.10 -4.60
C PRO A 299 -1.25 15.70 -4.21
N LEU A 300 -0.41 15.40 -5.21
CA LEU A 300 0.99 15.06 -5.05
C LEU A 300 1.82 16.25 -4.54
N LEU A 301 1.70 17.42 -5.19
CA LEU A 301 2.43 18.63 -4.80
C LEU A 301 2.05 19.08 -3.38
N ARG A 302 0.77 18.95 -3.00
CA ARG A 302 0.31 19.18 -1.61
C ARG A 302 0.94 18.19 -0.63
N ALA A 303 1.04 16.91 -1.00
CA ALA A 303 1.69 15.90 -0.16
C ALA A 303 3.19 16.21 0.03
N ALA A 304 3.91 16.53 -1.04
CA ALA A 304 5.31 16.92 -1.00
C ALA A 304 5.54 18.15 -0.10
N ARG A 305 4.74 19.21 -0.27
CA ARG A 305 4.81 20.42 0.57
C ARG A 305 4.58 20.12 2.05
N ARG A 306 3.59 19.29 2.39
CA ARG A 306 3.28 18.93 3.79
C ARG A 306 4.40 18.12 4.45
N ARG A 307 5.18 17.37 3.66
CA ARG A 307 6.26 16.50 4.13
C ARG A 307 7.64 17.18 4.04
N GLY A 308 7.72 18.39 3.49
CA GLY A 308 8.98 19.10 3.28
C GLY A 308 9.86 18.46 2.20
N THR A 309 9.28 17.62 1.32
CA THR A 309 10.03 16.96 0.24
C THR A 309 10.44 17.98 -0.82
N ARG A 310 11.72 17.98 -1.21
CA ARG A 310 12.24 18.89 -2.23
C ARG A 310 11.68 18.52 -3.60
N ILE A 311 11.07 19.46 -4.29
CA ILE A 311 10.57 19.27 -5.66
C ILE A 311 11.65 19.70 -6.64
N GLU A 312 11.96 18.86 -7.62
CA GLU A 312 12.93 19.13 -8.68
C GLU A 312 12.31 18.81 -10.05
N LEU A 313 12.38 19.78 -10.95
CA LEU A 313 11.75 19.70 -12.27
C LEU A 313 12.75 19.17 -13.30
N LEU A 314 12.31 18.19 -14.09
CA LEU A 314 13.13 17.52 -15.10
C LEU A 314 12.74 17.97 -16.50
N ALA A 315 13.76 18.14 -17.35
CA ALA A 315 13.62 18.27 -18.79
C ALA A 315 14.86 17.64 -19.45
N ARG A 316 14.82 17.44 -20.76
CA ARG A 316 15.96 16.93 -21.53
C ARG A 316 17.24 17.70 -21.19
N GLY A 317 18.28 16.96 -20.81
CA GLY A 317 19.58 17.49 -20.40
C GLY A 317 19.75 17.68 -18.89
N THR A 318 18.67 17.65 -18.09
CA THR A 318 18.77 17.69 -16.63
C THR A 318 19.51 16.45 -16.11
N THR A 319 20.44 16.67 -15.19
CA THR A 319 21.16 15.59 -14.48
C THR A 319 20.95 15.74 -12.99
N THR A 320 20.56 14.65 -12.33
CA THR A 320 20.32 14.61 -10.89
C THR A 320 21.09 13.44 -10.27
N THR A 321 21.86 13.72 -9.21
CA THR A 321 22.58 12.71 -8.43
C THR A 321 21.87 12.46 -7.10
N LEU A 322 21.63 11.19 -6.80
CA LEU A 322 20.84 10.66 -5.69
C LEU A 322 21.66 9.60 -4.95
N GLY A 323 22.70 10.04 -4.22
CA GLY A 323 23.70 9.15 -3.67
C GLY A 323 24.53 8.52 -4.79
N THR A 324 24.53 7.19 -4.86
CA THR A 324 25.19 6.38 -5.88
C THR A 324 24.43 6.27 -7.21
N ILE A 325 23.20 6.79 -7.25
CA ILE A 325 22.34 6.76 -8.45
C ILE A 325 22.47 8.09 -9.19
N ARG A 326 22.82 8.07 -10.48
CA ARG A 326 22.87 9.27 -11.33
C ARG A 326 21.85 9.18 -12.46
N LEU A 327 20.86 10.06 -12.44
CA LEU A 327 19.78 10.13 -13.42
C LEU A 327 20.05 11.24 -14.44
N VAL A 328 20.01 10.92 -15.73
CA VAL A 328 20.09 11.88 -16.85
C VAL A 328 18.78 11.83 -17.62
N THR A 329 18.06 12.95 -17.64
CA THR A 329 16.80 13.06 -18.37
C THR A 329 17.08 13.25 -19.85
N LEU A 330 16.58 12.32 -20.67
CA LEU A 330 16.71 12.33 -22.13
C LEU A 330 15.50 12.96 -22.82
N TRP A 331 14.34 12.92 -22.17
CA TRP A 331 13.05 13.39 -22.71
C TRP A 331 12.08 13.75 -21.58
N PRO A 332 11.13 14.68 -21.74
CA PRO A 332 10.89 15.55 -22.92
C PRO A 332 11.72 16.85 -22.92
N PRO A 333 11.85 17.54 -24.07
CA PRO A 333 12.40 18.89 -24.13
C PRO A 333 11.48 19.90 -23.45
N ILE A 334 12.05 21.01 -22.96
CA ILE A 334 11.27 22.11 -22.39
C ILE A 334 10.60 22.97 -23.48
N LEU A 335 11.28 23.12 -24.63
CA LEU A 335 10.78 23.83 -25.80
C LEU A 335 10.09 22.83 -26.74
N ASP A 336 8.87 23.16 -27.17
CA ASP A 336 8.05 22.34 -28.07
C ASP A 336 7.88 20.87 -27.64
N PRO A 337 7.41 20.59 -26.40
CA PRO A 337 7.12 19.23 -25.99
C PRO A 337 5.94 18.67 -26.80
N PRO A 338 5.87 17.33 -26.98
CA PRO A 338 4.69 16.70 -27.57
C PRO A 338 3.39 17.10 -26.89
N ARG A 339 2.33 17.19 -27.71
CA ARG A 339 0.99 17.54 -27.23
C ARG A 339 0.32 16.38 -26.49
N GLU A 340 0.47 15.17 -27.03
CA GLU A 340 0.01 13.94 -26.40
C GLU A 340 0.79 13.68 -25.11
N GLU A 341 0.08 13.24 -24.07
CA GLU A 341 0.59 12.97 -22.72
C GLU A 341 1.71 11.93 -22.73
N ASN A 342 1.44 10.75 -23.29
CA ASN A 342 2.34 9.61 -23.24
C ASN A 342 3.63 9.91 -24.03
N GLU A 343 3.50 10.59 -25.16
CA GLU A 343 4.63 11.04 -25.98
C GLU A 343 5.53 12.05 -25.28
N ARG A 344 5.08 12.74 -24.23
CA ARG A 344 5.94 13.63 -23.40
C ARG A 344 6.28 13.03 -22.03
N SER A 345 6.11 11.72 -21.85
CA SER A 345 6.56 11.00 -20.65
C SER A 345 8.06 11.19 -20.40
N LEU A 346 8.48 11.13 -19.15
CA LEU A 346 9.90 11.16 -18.81
C LEU A 346 10.62 9.96 -19.43
N VAL A 347 11.73 10.22 -20.12
CA VAL A 347 12.72 9.20 -20.46
C VAL A 347 14.01 9.56 -19.77
N ALA A 348 14.61 8.60 -19.08
CA ALA A 348 15.85 8.84 -18.36
C ALA A 348 16.81 7.65 -18.48
N ARG A 349 18.10 7.96 -18.62
CA ARG A 349 19.17 7.00 -18.39
C ARG A 349 19.65 7.13 -16.95
N VAL A 350 19.59 6.03 -16.22
CA VAL A 350 20.02 5.93 -14.83
C VAL A 350 21.32 5.14 -14.80
N ALA A 351 22.40 5.78 -14.36
CA ALA A 351 23.66 5.12 -14.08
C ALA A 351 23.71 4.67 -12.62
N LEU A 352 24.03 3.39 -12.44
CA LEU A 352 24.34 2.73 -11.18
C LEU A 352 25.83 2.35 -11.18
N PRO A 353 26.45 2.03 -10.03
CA PRO A 353 27.88 1.74 -10.02
C PRO A 353 28.31 0.55 -10.89
N GLN A 354 27.42 -0.44 -11.10
CA GLN A 354 27.71 -1.66 -11.86
C GLN A 354 26.98 -1.73 -13.22
N GLY A 355 26.38 -0.64 -13.68
CA GLY A 355 25.72 -0.62 -14.98
C GLY A 355 24.74 0.53 -15.16
N SER A 356 23.90 0.42 -16.17
CA SER A 356 22.99 1.46 -16.58
C SER A 356 21.64 0.91 -17.00
N VAL A 357 20.62 1.72 -16.73
CA VAL A 357 19.23 1.39 -16.93
C VAL A 357 18.60 2.52 -17.73
N VAL A 358 17.86 2.21 -18.79
CA VAL A 358 17.02 3.21 -19.46
C VAL A 358 15.57 2.97 -19.08
N ILE A 359 14.91 4.03 -18.61
CA ILE A 359 13.50 4.04 -18.30
C ILE A 359 12.81 4.89 -19.37
N THR A 360 11.89 4.29 -20.11
CA THR A 360 11.20 4.96 -21.23
C THR A 360 9.78 5.38 -20.90
N SER A 361 9.17 4.81 -19.86
CA SER A 361 7.77 5.06 -19.50
C SER A 361 6.85 4.87 -20.71
N ASP A 362 5.84 5.69 -20.92
CA ASP A 362 4.75 5.37 -21.86
C ASP A 362 4.91 5.93 -23.27
N ILE A 363 6.11 6.38 -23.62
CA ILE A 363 6.39 6.88 -24.97
C ILE A 363 6.03 5.86 -26.05
N GLY A 364 5.50 6.33 -27.17
CA GLY A 364 5.28 5.53 -28.37
C GLY A 364 6.32 5.79 -29.46
N ARG A 365 6.07 5.22 -30.64
CA ARG A 365 6.98 5.32 -31.80
C ARG A 365 7.45 6.74 -32.14
N PRO A 366 6.61 7.81 -32.09
CA PRO A 366 7.05 9.16 -32.41
C PRO A 366 8.18 9.66 -31.50
N ALA A 367 8.05 9.55 -30.18
CA ALA A 367 9.09 9.92 -29.23
C ALA A 367 10.30 8.99 -29.30
N GLU A 368 10.09 7.67 -29.44
CA GLU A 368 11.19 6.69 -29.62
C GLU A 368 12.12 7.10 -30.78
N ARG A 369 11.55 7.45 -31.94
CA ARG A 369 12.35 7.90 -33.10
C ARG A 369 13.17 9.15 -32.79
N ARG A 370 12.65 10.08 -31.99
CA ARG A 370 13.35 11.33 -31.64
C ARG A 370 14.49 11.11 -30.65
N ILE A 371 14.35 10.14 -29.74
CA ILE A 371 15.38 9.86 -28.73
C ILE A 371 16.45 8.89 -29.25
N SER A 372 16.12 8.00 -30.19
CA SER A 372 17.03 6.96 -30.70
C SER A 372 18.36 7.51 -31.23
N GLY A 373 18.36 8.75 -31.76
CA GLY A 373 19.57 9.40 -32.28
C GLY A 373 20.42 10.15 -31.25
N CYS A 374 20.10 10.11 -29.94
CA CYS A 374 20.80 10.94 -28.96
C CYS A 374 22.18 10.43 -28.51
N GLY A 375 22.53 9.17 -28.83
CA GLY A 375 23.81 8.55 -28.46
C GLY A 375 23.99 8.26 -26.96
N LEU A 376 22.93 8.37 -26.16
CA LEU A 376 22.95 8.16 -24.71
C LEU A 376 21.98 7.05 -24.25
N LEU A 377 21.55 6.17 -25.15
CA LEU A 377 20.53 5.15 -24.86
C LEU A 377 21.10 3.76 -24.56
N ASP A 378 22.36 3.50 -24.89
CA ASP A 378 23.02 2.23 -24.57
C ASP A 378 22.94 1.92 -23.06
N CYS A 379 22.45 0.71 -22.75
CA CYS A 379 22.21 0.28 -21.38
C CYS A 379 22.20 -1.24 -21.19
N ASP A 380 22.46 -1.69 -19.97
CA ASP A 380 22.38 -3.11 -19.60
C ASP A 380 20.93 -3.58 -19.45
N VAL A 381 20.08 -2.72 -18.88
CA VAL A 381 18.68 -3.02 -18.57
C VAL A 381 17.75 -1.96 -19.17
N LEU A 382 16.83 -2.39 -20.03
CA LEU A 382 15.79 -1.52 -20.60
C LEU A 382 14.45 -1.78 -19.90
N VAL A 383 13.87 -0.75 -19.29
CA VAL A 383 12.47 -0.78 -18.88
C VAL A 383 11.61 -0.41 -20.08
N ILE A 384 10.80 -1.35 -20.54
CA ILE A 384 10.14 -1.32 -21.84
C ILE A 384 8.98 -0.31 -21.87
N PRO A 385 8.82 0.43 -22.99
CA PRO A 385 7.82 1.49 -23.03
C PRO A 385 6.37 1.02 -23.09
N HIS A 386 5.49 1.80 -22.47
CA HIS A 386 4.04 1.69 -22.58
C HIS A 386 3.55 0.28 -22.27
N HIS A 387 4.08 -0.29 -21.18
CA HIS A 387 3.82 -1.67 -20.73
C HIS A 387 4.06 -2.77 -21.78
N GLY A 388 4.78 -2.48 -22.88
CA GLY A 388 4.94 -3.38 -24.02
C GLY A 388 3.75 -3.36 -25.00
N SER A 389 3.13 -2.20 -25.21
CA SER A 389 2.07 -2.04 -26.22
C SER A 389 2.59 -2.26 -27.65
N ARG A 390 1.70 -2.65 -28.57
CA ARG A 390 2.05 -2.81 -30.00
C ARG A 390 2.59 -1.51 -30.63
N GLY A 391 2.22 -0.37 -30.06
CA GLY A 391 2.64 0.97 -30.46
C GLY A 391 4.02 1.39 -29.96
N SER A 392 4.73 0.55 -29.21
CA SER A 392 6.04 0.86 -28.64
C SER A 392 7.12 -0.16 -29.01
N THR A 393 8.31 0.05 -28.46
CA THR A 393 9.46 -0.85 -28.52
C THR A 393 9.96 -1.07 -29.95
N THR A 394 10.08 0.01 -30.72
CA THR A 394 10.52 -0.05 -32.12
C THR A 394 11.93 -0.63 -32.26
N ASN A 395 12.24 -1.21 -33.42
CA ASN A 395 13.60 -1.68 -33.72
C ASN A 395 14.65 -0.58 -33.52
N ALA A 396 14.35 0.66 -33.91
CA ALA A 396 15.26 1.79 -33.71
C ALA A 396 15.59 2.04 -32.23
N LEU A 397 14.60 1.89 -31.33
CA LEU A 397 14.83 1.98 -29.89
C LEU A 397 15.73 0.83 -29.42
N LEU A 398 15.43 -0.40 -29.83
CA LEU A 398 16.21 -1.59 -29.43
C LEU A 398 17.64 -1.55 -29.97
N ASP A 399 17.86 -1.03 -31.18
CA ASP A 399 19.19 -0.82 -31.76
C ASP A 399 19.96 0.25 -30.98
N ALA A 400 19.30 1.33 -30.58
CA ALA A 400 19.92 2.42 -29.83
C ALA A 400 20.21 2.09 -28.35
N THR A 401 19.48 1.13 -27.77
CA THR A 401 19.62 0.73 -26.36
C THR A 401 20.44 -0.54 -26.15
N SER A 402 20.43 -1.46 -27.13
CA SER A 402 21.15 -2.74 -27.14
C SER A 402 21.17 -3.48 -25.78
N PRO A 403 20.02 -3.66 -25.09
CA PRO A 403 20.01 -4.18 -23.73
C PRO A 403 20.22 -5.69 -23.67
N GLU A 404 20.85 -6.16 -22.58
CA GLU A 404 20.89 -7.59 -22.25
C GLU A 404 19.56 -8.07 -21.65
N ILE A 405 18.88 -7.19 -20.90
CA ILE A 405 17.65 -7.49 -20.19
C ILE A 405 16.57 -6.45 -20.50
N ALA A 406 15.37 -6.92 -20.81
CA ALA A 406 14.17 -6.11 -20.96
C ALA A 406 13.18 -6.39 -19.81
N LEU A 407 12.84 -5.34 -19.06
CA LEU A 407 11.87 -5.37 -17.98
C LEU A 407 10.57 -4.71 -18.47
N ILE A 408 9.48 -5.48 -18.61
CA ILE A 408 8.20 -4.94 -19.07
C ILE A 408 7.32 -4.67 -17.85
N PRO A 409 6.96 -3.41 -17.53
CA PRO A 409 6.11 -3.07 -16.40
C PRO A 409 4.63 -3.39 -16.70
N ALA A 410 4.34 -4.61 -17.12
CA ALA A 410 2.99 -5.10 -17.39
C ALA A 410 2.41 -5.75 -16.13
N ALA A 411 1.49 -5.03 -15.49
CA ALA A 411 0.82 -5.45 -14.27
C ALA A 411 0.04 -6.78 -14.45
N PRO A 412 -0.10 -7.61 -13.40
CA PRO A 412 -0.89 -8.84 -13.46
C PRO A 412 -2.37 -8.59 -13.78
N GLY A 413 -2.94 -7.49 -13.29
CA GLY A 413 -4.33 -7.08 -13.53
C GLY A 413 -4.56 -6.31 -14.83
N ASN A 414 -3.55 -6.20 -15.70
CA ASN A 414 -3.65 -5.44 -16.95
C ASN A 414 -4.72 -6.02 -17.89
N THR A 415 -5.72 -5.19 -18.22
CA THR A 415 -6.83 -5.54 -19.13
C THR A 415 -6.58 -5.18 -20.59
N HIS A 416 -5.52 -4.43 -20.90
CA HIS A 416 -5.17 -3.95 -22.25
C HIS A 416 -4.46 -4.99 -23.12
N GLY A 417 -4.21 -6.18 -22.58
CA GLY A 417 -3.52 -7.26 -23.31
C GLY A 417 -2.03 -6.99 -23.51
N HIS A 418 -1.38 -6.25 -22.60
CA HIS A 418 0.08 -6.10 -22.60
C HIS A 418 0.76 -7.10 -21.64
N PRO A 419 2.02 -7.52 -21.90
CA PRO A 419 2.80 -7.20 -23.11
C PRO A 419 2.18 -7.79 -24.37
N ASN A 420 2.30 -7.08 -25.50
CA ASN A 420 1.81 -7.56 -26.78
C ASN A 420 2.76 -8.63 -27.37
N GLU A 421 2.20 -9.65 -28.02
CA GLU A 421 2.99 -10.76 -28.59
C GLU A 421 4.07 -10.29 -29.58
N GLU A 422 3.75 -9.33 -30.46
CA GLU A 422 4.74 -8.80 -31.44
C GLU A 422 5.93 -8.11 -30.76
N VAL A 423 5.76 -7.61 -29.53
CA VAL A 423 6.84 -7.01 -28.74
C VAL A 423 7.70 -8.12 -28.12
N LEU A 424 7.06 -9.18 -27.59
CA LEU A 424 7.77 -10.34 -27.05
C LEU A 424 8.61 -11.04 -28.14
N GLU A 425 8.02 -11.33 -29.30
CA GLU A 425 8.71 -11.93 -30.45
C GLU A 425 9.93 -11.10 -30.89
N ARG A 426 9.81 -9.76 -30.88
CA ARG A 426 10.91 -8.86 -31.24
C ARG A 426 12.06 -8.90 -30.23
N LEU A 427 11.75 -9.00 -28.94
CA LEU A 427 12.74 -9.11 -27.87
C LEU A 427 13.42 -10.49 -27.90
N GLU A 428 12.64 -11.55 -28.05
CA GLU A 428 13.12 -12.94 -28.15
C GLU A 428 13.97 -13.18 -29.38
N GLY A 429 13.56 -12.64 -30.54
CA GLY A 429 14.34 -12.72 -31.79
C GLY A 429 15.71 -12.03 -31.72
N ARG A 430 15.94 -11.17 -30.71
CA ARG A 430 17.22 -10.52 -30.43
C ARG A 430 17.99 -11.17 -29.27
N GLY A 431 17.46 -12.24 -28.67
CA GLY A 431 18.08 -12.93 -27.53
C GLY A 431 18.05 -12.11 -26.23
N ILE A 432 17.17 -11.11 -26.12
CA ILE A 432 17.07 -10.25 -24.93
C ILE A 432 16.31 -10.99 -23.85
N ALA A 433 16.84 -11.03 -22.62
CA ALA A 433 16.16 -11.69 -21.51
C ALA A 433 14.97 -10.86 -21.03
N VAL A 434 13.75 -11.41 -21.09
CA VAL A 434 12.52 -10.68 -20.75
C VAL A 434 11.98 -11.07 -19.36
N ARG A 435 11.55 -10.10 -18.55
CA ARG A 435 10.80 -10.31 -17.29
C ARG A 435 9.62 -9.34 -17.18
N TYR A 436 8.52 -9.81 -16.61
CA TYR A 436 7.35 -8.96 -16.34
C TYR A 436 6.41 -9.53 -15.25
N PRO A 437 5.78 -8.68 -14.40
CA PRO A 437 5.01 -9.11 -13.25
C PRO A 437 3.83 -10.03 -13.57
N LYS A 438 3.16 -9.84 -14.70
CA LYS A 438 2.05 -10.72 -15.11
C LYS A 438 2.44 -12.20 -15.26
N ARG A 439 3.72 -12.50 -15.52
CA ARG A 439 4.23 -13.88 -15.58
C ARG A 439 4.98 -14.29 -14.32
N ASP A 440 5.80 -13.39 -13.80
CA ASP A 440 6.83 -13.72 -12.81
C ASP A 440 6.50 -13.18 -11.39
N GLU A 441 5.44 -12.38 -11.24
CA GLU A 441 5.15 -11.57 -10.04
C GLU A 441 6.31 -10.62 -9.69
N TRP A 442 7.23 -11.03 -8.82
CA TRP A 442 8.27 -10.22 -8.19
C TRP A 442 9.59 -10.22 -8.95
N CYS A 443 9.59 -9.67 -10.15
CA CYS A 443 10.71 -9.84 -11.07
C CYS A 443 11.58 -8.59 -11.24
N GLY A 444 12.75 -8.79 -11.84
CA GLY A 444 13.68 -7.70 -12.09
C GLY A 444 15.02 -8.13 -12.68
N ALA A 445 16.00 -7.26 -12.53
CA ALA A 445 17.39 -7.47 -12.92
C ALA A 445 18.31 -7.05 -11.76
N ARG A 446 19.35 -7.83 -11.49
CA ARG A 446 20.34 -7.50 -10.45
C ARG A 446 21.75 -7.82 -10.90
N TRP A 447 22.72 -7.07 -10.37
CA TRP A 447 24.12 -7.41 -10.53
C TRP A 447 24.51 -8.58 -9.62
N ASN A 448 25.09 -9.65 -10.18
CA ASN A 448 25.49 -10.84 -9.42
C ASN A 448 26.97 -10.86 -9.01
N GLY A 449 27.74 -9.84 -9.38
CA GLY A 449 29.20 -9.79 -9.21
C GLY A 449 29.96 -9.69 -10.53
N GLU A 450 29.42 -10.25 -11.60
CA GLU A 450 30.07 -10.34 -12.92
C GLU A 450 29.27 -9.71 -14.05
N ARG A 451 27.94 -9.86 -14.02
CA ARG A 451 27.02 -9.32 -15.02
C ARG A 451 25.64 -9.04 -14.43
N TRP A 452 24.80 -8.36 -15.21
CA TRP A 452 23.38 -8.26 -14.92
C TRP A 452 22.69 -9.59 -15.19
N VAL A 453 21.83 -10.01 -14.26
CA VAL A 453 21.01 -11.21 -14.40
C VAL A 453 19.55 -10.91 -14.10
N ALA A 454 18.66 -11.42 -14.95
CA ALA A 454 17.23 -11.34 -14.75
C ALA A 454 16.78 -12.36 -13.69
N PHE A 455 15.88 -11.96 -12.79
CA PHE A 455 15.30 -12.84 -11.77
C PHE A 455 13.76 -12.81 -11.82
N PRO A 456 13.10 -13.94 -11.49
CA PRO A 456 11.65 -14.00 -11.35
C PRO A 456 11.17 -13.38 -10.04
#